data_AF-A0A8X6H500-F1
#
_entry.id   AF-A0A8X6H500-F1
#
_cell.length_a   1.000
_cell.length_b   1.000
_cell.length_c   1.000
_cell.angle_alpha   90.00
_cell.angle_beta   90.00
_cell.angle_gamma   90.00
#
_symmetry.space_group_name_H-M   'P 1'
#
loop_
_entity.id
_entity.type
_entity.pdbx_description
1 polymer ?
#
loop_
_entity_poly.entity_id
_entity_poly.type
_entity_poly.pdbx_seq_one_letter_code
_entity_poly.pdbx_strand_id
1 'polypeptide(L)'
;MDAADIASRGCNAQTLFSLCWWEGPIWLKNRSSWPDTKDSDFKDALELATEVRKPTVTTNLSLNDSDSNFFEWTKRVSKFSSIVRTLAYVKRFLSNAKSVANRQKDSLLKGNLSEKELSKSELEILLFIQKRDLWQKSSTHTSELCRLPRF
;
A
#
# COMPACT_ATOMS: atom_id res chain seq x y z
N MET A 1 -20.24 -32.19 15.09
CA MET A 1 -18.89 -31.62 15.18
C MET A 1 -18.39 -31.49 13.76
N ASP A 2 -18.11 -30.27 13.29
CA ASP A 2 -17.72 -30.03 11.89
C ASP A 2 -16.21 -30.28 11.72
N ALA A 3 -15.80 -30.88 10.60
CA ALA A 3 -14.40 -31.18 10.31
C ALA A 3 -13.54 -29.90 10.29
N ALA A 4 -14.12 -28.77 9.86
CA ALA A 4 -13.46 -27.47 9.86
C ALA A 4 -13.17 -26.94 11.28
N ASP A 5 -14.08 -27.14 12.23
CA ASP A 5 -13.90 -26.73 13.64
C ASP A 5 -12.83 -27.58 14.33
N ILE A 6 -12.74 -28.86 13.98
CA ILE A 6 -11.70 -29.76 14.48
C ILE A 6 -10.33 -29.37 13.93
N ALA A 7 -10.24 -29.01 12.65
CA ALA A 7 -9.00 -28.56 12.02
C ALA A 7 -8.49 -27.23 12.61
N SER A 8 -9.38 -26.24 12.81
CA SER A 8 -8.99 -24.92 13.34
C SER A 8 -8.49 -24.98 14.78
N ARG A 9 -8.88 -26.01 15.54
CA ARG A 9 -8.46 -26.26 16.94
C ARG A 9 -7.18 -27.07 17.08
N GLY A 10 -6.52 -27.42 15.96
CA GLY A 10 -5.26 -28.13 15.97
C GLY A 10 -5.41 -29.64 16.13
N CYS A 11 -6.09 -30.29 15.19
CA CYS A 11 -6.15 -31.75 15.13
C CYS A 11 -4.93 -32.37 14.43
N ASN A 12 -4.63 -33.63 14.74
CA ASN A 12 -3.60 -34.39 14.02
C ASN A 12 -4.08 -34.79 12.61
N ALA A 13 -3.14 -35.08 11.70
CA ALA A 13 -3.44 -35.40 10.31
C ALA A 13 -4.27 -36.69 10.14
N GLN A 14 -4.09 -37.67 11.03
CA GLN A 14 -4.81 -38.95 10.97
C GLN A 14 -6.30 -38.77 11.27
N THR A 15 -6.63 -37.93 12.25
CA THR A 15 -8.01 -37.55 12.60
C THR A 15 -8.67 -36.79 11.46
N LEU A 16 -7.93 -35.89 10.81
CA LEU A 16 -8.47 -35.15 9.67
C LEU A 16 -8.74 -36.09 8.47
N PHE A 17 -7.86 -37.05 8.23
CA PHE A 17 -8.03 -38.06 7.18
C PHE A 17 -9.23 -38.98 7.45
N SER A 18 -9.43 -39.43 8.71
CA SER A 18 -10.58 -40.27 9.07
C SER A 18 -11.93 -39.55 8.97
N LEU A 19 -11.92 -38.21 9.02
CA LEU A 19 -13.13 -37.39 8.88
C LEU A 19 -13.47 -37.09 7.42
N CYS A 20 -12.67 -37.54 6.45
CA CYS A 20 -12.82 -37.22 5.03
C CYS A 20 -13.13 -35.73 4.82
N TRP A 21 -12.35 -34.85 5.45
CA TRP A 21 -12.66 -33.41 5.50
C TRP A 21 -12.89 -32.76 4.12
N TRP A 22 -12.30 -33.33 3.07
CA TRP A 22 -12.48 -32.92 1.67
C TRP A 22 -13.84 -33.28 1.05
N GLU A 23 -14.57 -34.25 1.62
CA GLU A 23 -15.91 -34.62 1.14
C GLU A 23 -17.00 -33.64 1.60
N GLY A 24 -16.66 -32.78 2.57
CA GLY A 24 -17.58 -31.84 3.17
C GLY A 24 -18.66 -32.51 4.04
N PRO A 25 -19.56 -31.71 4.61
CA PRO A 25 -20.63 -32.20 5.47
C PRO A 25 -21.59 -33.13 4.71
N ILE A 26 -22.17 -34.12 5.41
CA ILE A 26 -23.12 -35.08 4.82
C ILE A 26 -24.30 -34.37 4.14
N TRP A 27 -24.77 -33.27 4.72
CA TRP A 27 -25.87 -32.48 4.17
C TRP A 27 -25.54 -31.83 2.82
N LEU A 28 -24.26 -31.60 2.50
CA LEU A 28 -23.84 -31.00 1.23
C LEU A 28 -24.02 -31.98 0.06
N LYS A 29 -23.99 -33.29 0.32
CA LYS A 29 -24.02 -34.34 -0.70
C LYS A 29 -25.37 -34.44 -1.42
N ASN A 30 -26.47 -34.02 -0.79
CA ASN A 30 -27.80 -34.03 -1.40
C ASN A 30 -28.51 -32.69 -1.19
N ARG A 31 -29.07 -32.11 -2.26
CA ARG A 31 -29.79 -30.84 -2.21
C ARG A 31 -31.00 -30.87 -1.26
N SER A 32 -31.66 -32.03 -1.12
CA SER A 32 -32.80 -32.17 -0.20
C SER A 32 -32.40 -32.20 1.28
N SER A 33 -31.11 -32.40 1.59
CA SER A 33 -30.59 -32.33 2.96
C SER A 33 -29.99 -30.97 3.29
N TRP A 34 -30.04 -30.00 2.38
CA TRP A 34 -29.52 -28.68 2.65
C TRP A 34 -30.33 -28.04 3.80
N PRO A 35 -29.67 -27.33 4.73
CA PRO A 35 -30.38 -26.56 5.74
C PRO A 35 -31.33 -25.58 5.04
N ASP A 36 -32.57 -25.49 5.52
CA ASP A 36 -33.48 -24.41 5.16
C ASP A 36 -32.94 -23.11 5.77
N THR A 37 -32.06 -22.43 5.06
CA THR A 37 -31.51 -21.14 5.49
C THR A 37 -32.63 -20.12 5.45
N LYS A 38 -33.07 -19.66 6.63
CA LYS A 38 -33.96 -18.50 6.70
C LYS A 38 -33.10 -17.24 6.64
N ASP A 39 -33.62 -16.17 6.04
CA ASP A 39 -32.89 -14.90 5.90
C ASP A 39 -32.36 -14.32 7.23
N SER A 40 -32.91 -14.75 8.37
CA SER A 40 -32.41 -14.43 9.71
C SER A 40 -30.97 -14.92 9.96
N ASP A 41 -30.58 -16.05 9.39
CA ASP A 41 -29.31 -16.72 9.71
C ASP A 41 -28.11 -16.06 9.00
N PHE A 42 -28.38 -15.28 7.94
CA PHE A 42 -27.38 -14.45 7.26
C PHE A 42 -27.13 -13.13 7.97
N LYS A 43 -28.01 -12.71 8.87
CA LYS A 43 -27.90 -11.42 9.57
C LYS A 43 -26.73 -11.43 10.55
N ASP A 44 -26.56 -12.52 11.30
CA ASP A 44 -25.44 -12.70 12.23
C ASP A 44 -24.11 -12.89 11.50
N ALA A 45 -24.10 -13.58 10.35
CA ALA A 45 -22.90 -13.72 9.51
C ALA A 45 -22.48 -12.38 8.87
N LEU A 46 -23.44 -11.53 8.51
CA LEU A 46 -23.19 -10.18 8.02
C LEU A 46 -22.69 -9.26 9.14
N GLU A 47 -23.24 -9.37 10.35
CA GLU A 47 -22.77 -8.61 11.51
C GLU A 47 -21.32 -8.99 11.88
N LEU A 48 -20.98 -10.28 11.88
CA LEU A 48 -19.60 -10.74 12.10
C LEU A 48 -18.64 -10.26 11.00
N ALA A 49 -19.08 -10.22 9.74
CA ALA A 49 -18.30 -9.69 8.63
C ALA A 49 -18.10 -8.16 8.72
N THR A 50 -19.03 -7.44 9.33
CA THR A 50 -18.90 -5.99 9.57
C THR A 50 -18.03 -5.64 10.77
N GLU A 51 -17.95 -6.52 11.78
CA GLU A 51 -17.14 -6.31 12.99
C GLU A 51 -15.64 -6.53 12.74
N VAL A 52 -15.28 -7.24 11.65
CA VAL A 52 -13.94 -7.17 11.05
C VAL A 52 -13.78 -5.83 10.33
N ARG A 53 -13.81 -4.74 11.11
CA ARG A 53 -13.25 -3.45 10.70
C ARG A 53 -11.84 -3.75 10.20
N LYS A 54 -11.64 -3.61 8.89
CA LYS A 54 -10.31 -3.50 8.27
C LYS A 54 -9.46 -2.64 9.21
N PRO A 55 -8.29 -3.09 9.68
CA PRO A 55 -7.48 -2.25 10.55
C PRO A 55 -7.27 -0.95 9.80
N THR A 56 -7.78 0.15 10.35
CA THR A 56 -7.44 1.48 9.87
C THR A 56 -5.94 1.57 10.09
N VAL A 57 -5.17 1.33 9.03
CA VAL A 57 -3.72 1.51 9.04
C VAL A 57 -3.49 3.01 9.14
N THR A 58 -3.47 3.53 10.37
CA THR A 58 -2.98 4.86 10.67
C THR A 58 -1.46 4.81 10.49
N THR A 59 -1.00 5.10 9.28
CA THR A 59 0.41 5.35 9.03
C THR A 59 0.80 6.65 9.73
N ASN A 60 1.50 6.55 10.86
CA ASN A 60 2.13 7.70 11.50
C ASN A 60 3.23 8.22 10.58
N LEU A 61 2.92 9.25 9.78
CA LEU A 61 3.90 9.91 8.92
C LEU A 61 4.72 10.87 9.79
N SER A 62 5.91 10.44 10.22
CA SER A 62 6.88 11.34 10.85
C SER A 62 7.48 12.25 9.77
N LEU A 63 7.12 13.54 9.80
CA LEU A 63 7.55 14.55 8.81
C LEU A 63 8.97 15.08 9.05
N ASN A 64 9.66 14.60 10.07
CA ASN A 64 10.90 15.21 10.53
C ASN A 64 12.11 14.99 9.60
N ASP A 65 12.01 14.09 8.61
CA ASP A 65 13.07 13.88 7.60
C ASP A 65 12.52 13.32 6.27
N SER A 66 11.71 14.13 5.57
CA SER A 66 11.11 13.73 4.30
C SER A 66 12.13 13.45 3.19
N ASP A 67 13.26 14.16 3.21
CA ASP A 67 14.28 14.09 2.17
C ASP A 67 15.11 12.80 2.27
N SER A 68 15.46 12.39 3.49
CA SER A 68 16.14 11.10 3.74
C SER A 68 15.28 9.91 3.34
N ASN A 69 13.98 9.94 3.66
CA ASN A 69 13.06 8.87 3.32
C ASN A 69 12.90 8.66 1.81
N PHE A 70 12.86 9.75 1.02
CA PHE A 70 12.81 9.64 -0.43
C PHE A 70 14.08 8.99 -0.99
N PHE A 71 15.27 9.41 -0.55
CA PHE A 71 16.52 8.83 -1.03
C PHE A 71 16.69 7.35 -0.64
N GLU A 72 16.37 6.99 0.59
CA GLU A 72 16.42 5.58 1.02
C GLU A 72 15.48 4.68 0.21
N TRP A 73 14.30 5.19 -0.16
CA TRP A 73 13.41 4.50 -1.07
C TRP A 73 14.02 4.36 -2.48
N THR A 74 14.61 5.44 -3.05
CA THR A 74 15.23 5.37 -4.38
C THR A 74 16.36 4.34 -4.49
N LYS A 75 17.13 4.12 -3.41
CA LYS A 75 18.20 3.10 -3.35
C LYS A 75 17.68 1.67 -3.57
N ARG A 76 16.40 1.41 -3.28
CA ARG A 76 15.76 0.10 -3.45
C ARG A 76 15.23 -0.12 -4.87
N VAL A 77 15.22 0.92 -5.70
CA VAL A 77 14.67 0.89 -7.06
C VAL A 77 15.81 0.81 -8.07
N SER A 78 15.87 -0.29 -8.83
CA SER A 78 17.00 -0.54 -9.75
C SER A 78 16.97 0.27 -11.06
N LYS A 79 15.88 0.97 -11.37
CA LYS A 79 15.70 1.70 -12.64
C LYS A 79 15.23 3.12 -12.39
N PHE A 80 15.97 4.10 -12.91
CA PHE A 80 15.60 5.52 -12.85
C PHE A 80 14.21 5.79 -13.46
N SER A 81 13.89 5.17 -14.59
CA SER A 81 12.57 5.30 -15.22
C SER A 81 11.41 4.86 -14.32
N SER A 82 11.63 3.92 -13.40
CA SER A 82 10.62 3.53 -12.40
C SER A 82 10.40 4.60 -11.34
N ILE A 83 11.46 5.28 -10.92
CA ILE A 83 11.38 6.42 -9.99
C ILE A 83 10.59 7.56 -10.64
N VAL A 84 10.95 7.92 -11.88
CA VAL A 84 10.25 8.96 -12.67
C VAL A 84 8.76 8.65 -12.81
N ARG A 85 8.40 7.42 -13.21
CA ARG A 85 7.00 7.00 -13.34
C ARG A 85 6.26 7.06 -12.01
N THR A 86 6.90 6.64 -10.92
CA THR A 86 6.28 6.68 -9.59
C THR A 86 5.96 8.11 -9.17
N LEU A 87 6.92 9.03 -9.30
CA LEU A 87 6.70 10.45 -9.01
C LEU A 87 5.60 11.04 -9.90
N ALA A 88 5.59 10.72 -11.19
CA ALA A 88 4.57 11.17 -12.12
C ALA A 88 3.16 10.71 -11.69
N TYR A 89 3.01 9.44 -11.29
CA TYR A 89 1.73 8.93 -10.78
C TYR A 89 1.30 9.59 -9.47
N VAL A 90 2.23 9.79 -8.51
CA VAL A 90 1.93 10.50 -7.26
C VAL A 90 1.40 11.91 -7.55
N LYS A 91 2.05 12.64 -8.47
CA LYS A 91 1.62 13.99 -8.86
C LYS A 91 0.30 14.00 -9.60
N ARG A 92 0.07 13.04 -10.50
CA ARG A 92 -1.22 12.87 -11.16
C ARG A 92 -2.32 12.60 -10.14
N PHE A 93 -2.07 11.73 -9.16
CA PHE A 93 -3.00 11.45 -8.08
C PHE A 93 -3.35 12.71 -7.30
N LEU A 94 -2.34 13.50 -6.89
CA LEU A 94 -2.56 14.78 -6.19
C LEU A 94 -3.37 15.77 -7.04
N SER A 95 -3.07 15.86 -8.34
CA SER A 95 -3.83 16.71 -9.27
C SER A 95 -5.28 16.27 -9.38
N ASN A 96 -5.51 14.97 -9.60
CA ASN A 96 -6.85 14.40 -9.70
C ASN A 96 -7.63 14.55 -8.40
N ALA A 97 -7.00 14.33 -7.24
CA ALA A 97 -7.63 14.52 -5.94
C ALA A 97 -8.11 15.97 -5.75
N LYS A 98 -7.30 16.95 -6.16
CA LYS A 98 -7.70 18.37 -6.17
C LYS A 98 -8.86 18.63 -7.12
N SER A 99 -8.82 18.07 -8.33
CA SER A 99 -9.94 18.19 -9.29
C SER A 99 -11.24 17.60 -8.75
N VAL A 100 -11.18 16.44 -8.08
CA VAL A 100 -12.35 15.82 -7.43
C VAL A 100 -12.89 16.72 -6.33
N ALA A 101 -12.02 17.24 -5.45
CA ALA A 101 -12.42 18.15 -4.38
C ALA A 101 -13.11 19.42 -4.94
N ASN A 102 -12.63 19.91 -6.08
CA ASN A 102 -13.19 21.08 -6.78
C ASN A 102 -14.37 20.74 -7.71
N ARG A 103 -14.89 19.51 -7.69
CA ARG A 103 -16.00 19.01 -8.54
C ARG A 103 -15.74 19.12 -10.05
N GLN A 104 -14.48 19.11 -10.48
CA GLN A 104 -14.06 19.18 -11.89
C GLN A 104 -13.78 17.76 -12.43
N LYS A 105 -14.82 16.99 -12.75
CA LYS A 105 -14.65 15.60 -13.23
C LYS A 105 -14.04 15.51 -14.63
N ASP A 106 -14.24 16.51 -15.48
CA ASP A 106 -13.75 16.51 -16.85
C ASP A 106 -12.25 16.77 -16.96
N SER A 107 -11.62 17.30 -15.90
CA SER A 107 -10.17 17.54 -15.85
C SER A 107 -9.36 16.34 -15.32
N LEU A 108 -10.00 15.20 -15.08
CA LEU A 108 -9.33 14.01 -14.55
C LEU A 108 -8.43 13.36 -15.60
N LEU A 109 -7.15 13.28 -15.28
CA LEU A 109 -6.17 12.59 -16.10
C LEU A 109 -6.32 11.07 -15.94
N LYS A 110 -6.48 10.37 -17.06
CA LYS A 110 -6.69 8.91 -17.14
C LYS A 110 -5.77 8.29 -18.20
N GLY A 111 -5.62 6.97 -18.17
CA GLY A 111 -4.79 6.23 -19.14
C GLY A 111 -3.30 6.31 -18.86
N ASN A 112 -2.47 6.12 -19.89
CA ASN A 112 -1.01 6.11 -19.77
C ASN A 112 -0.46 7.48 -19.36
N LEU A 113 0.75 7.51 -18.79
CA LEU A 113 1.47 8.75 -18.49
C LEU A 113 1.81 9.47 -19.79
N SER A 114 1.51 10.78 -19.83
CA SER A 114 1.95 11.64 -20.92
C SER A 114 3.44 11.88 -20.83
N GLU A 115 4.09 12.08 -21.97
CA GLU A 115 5.49 12.53 -22.04
C GLU A 115 5.73 13.77 -21.18
N LYS A 116 4.80 14.74 -21.19
CA LYS A 116 4.90 15.95 -20.36
C LYS A 116 4.95 15.65 -18.86
N GLU A 117 4.20 14.66 -18.39
CA GLU A 117 4.20 14.25 -16.98
C GLU A 117 5.52 13.57 -16.61
N LEU A 118 6.07 12.76 -17.53
CA LEU A 118 7.35 12.10 -17.35
C LEU A 118 8.49 13.13 -17.32
N SER A 119 8.60 13.99 -18.33
CA SER A 119 9.66 15.00 -18.40
C SER A 119 9.64 15.96 -17.21
N LYS A 120 8.44 16.37 -16.77
CA LYS A 120 8.32 17.22 -15.58
C LYS A 120 8.81 16.52 -14.31
N SER A 121 8.48 15.24 -14.16
CA SER A 121 8.87 14.46 -12.99
C SER A 121 10.37 14.17 -12.99
N GLU A 122 10.94 13.87 -14.16
CA GLU A 122 12.38 13.70 -14.35
C GLU A 122 13.15 14.96 -13.98
N LEU A 123 12.75 16.11 -14.52
CA LEU A 123 13.40 17.39 -14.22
C LEU A 123 13.36 17.71 -12.72
N GLU A 124 12.23 17.47 -12.06
CA GLU A 124 12.10 17.71 -10.62
C GLU A 124 13.02 16.80 -9.79
N ILE A 125 13.16 15.53 -10.17
CA ILE A 125 14.09 14.61 -9.49
C ILE A 125 15.54 15.09 -9.67
N LEU A 126 15.92 15.49 -10.88
CA LEU A 126 17.26 16.00 -11.16
C LEU A 126 17.57 17.26 -10.36
N LEU A 127 16.63 18.22 -10.33
CA LEU A 127 16.77 19.44 -9.54
C LEU A 127 16.84 19.16 -8.04
N PHE A 128 16.07 18.19 -7.55
CA PHE A 128 16.10 17.77 -6.15
C PHE A 128 17.47 17.18 -5.76
N ILE A 129 18.02 16.30 -6.59
CA ILE A 129 19.35 15.72 -6.39
C ILE A 129 20.43 16.81 -6.43
N GLN A 130 20.39 17.67 -7.46
CA GLN A 130 21.35 18.76 -7.61
C GLN A 130 21.33 19.69 -6.41
N LYS A 131 20.13 20.08 -5.95
CA LYS A 131 19.96 20.92 -4.76
C LYS A 131 20.66 20.27 -3.57
N ARG A 132 20.32 19.02 -3.23
CA ARG A 132 20.92 18.32 -2.09
C ARG A 132 22.46 18.33 -2.16
N ASP A 133 23.03 17.96 -3.30
CA ASP A 133 24.48 17.83 -3.43
C ASP A 133 25.20 19.19 -3.33
N LEU A 134 24.57 20.27 -3.84
CA LEU A 134 25.05 21.63 -3.66
C LEU A 134 25.00 22.07 -2.19
N TRP A 135 23.91 21.76 -1.48
CA TRP A 135 23.80 22.04 -0.05
C TRP A 135 24.87 21.29 0.75
N GLN A 136 25.08 20.01 0.48
CA GLN A 136 26.12 19.22 1.15
C GLN A 136 27.51 19.83 0.95
N LYS A 137 27.88 20.20 -0.29
CA LYS A 137 29.18 20.84 -0.58
C LYS A 137 29.34 22.20 0.12
N SER A 138 28.28 23.00 0.20
CA SER A 138 28.32 24.29 0.89
C SER A 138 28.48 24.13 2.42
N SER A 139 27.81 23.13 3.01
CA SER A 139 27.92 22.81 4.44
C SER A 139 29.28 22.24 4.82
N THR A 140 29.88 21.40 3.96
CA THR A 140 31.23 20.89 4.20
C THR A 140 32.26 22.01 4.13
N HIS A 141 32.19 22.87 3.09
CA HIS A 141 33.12 23.99 2.91
C HIS A 141 33.05 25.02 4.05
N THR A 142 31.84 25.37 4.50
CA THR A 142 31.66 26.26 5.66
C THR A 142 32.18 25.62 6.95
N SER A 143 31.99 24.32 7.16
CA SER A 143 32.54 23.60 8.33
C SER A 143 34.07 23.46 8.34
N GLU A 144 34.71 23.48 7.17
CA GLU A 144 36.18 23.47 7.03
C GLU A 144 36.76 24.87 7.30
N LEU A 145 36.14 25.93 6.77
CA LEU A 145 36.55 27.31 7.03
C LEU A 145 36.42 27.69 8.51
N CYS A 146 35.38 27.21 9.20
CA CYS A 146 35.21 27.41 10.65
C CYS A 146 36.20 26.60 11.52
N ARG A 147 36.92 25.63 10.94
CA ARG A 147 37.93 24.81 11.63
C ARG A 147 39.36 25.32 11.46
N LEU A 148 39.58 26.36 10.65
CA LEU A 148 40.88 26.99 10.55
C LEU A 148 41.17 27.81 11.83
N PRO A 149 42.39 27.75 12.39
CA PRO A 149 42.76 28.58 13.53
C PRO A 149 42.58 30.04 13.13
N ARG A 150 41.81 30.79 13.93
CA ARG A 150 41.82 32.26 13.84
C ARG A 150 43.20 32.72 14.28
N PHE A 151 44.00 33.18 13.32
CA PHE A 151 45.25 33.90 13.58
C PHE A 151 44.96 35.28 14.18
#